data_AF-A0A538BVR8-F1
#
_entry.id   AF-A0A538BVR8-F1
#
_cell.length_a   1.000
_cell.length_b   1.000
_cell.length_c   1.000
_cell.angle_alpha   90.00
_cell.angle_beta   90.00
_cell.angle_gamma   90.00
#
_symmetry.space_group_name_H-M   'P 1'
#
loop_
_entity.id
_entity.type
_entity.pdbx_description
1 polymer ?
#
loop_
_entity_poly.entity_id
_entity_poly.type
_entity_poly.pdbx_seq_one_letter_code
_entity_poly.pdbx_strand_id
1 'polypeptide(L)'
;MERRSRSRRVAACLARVVELADTSAWTNRHRDDATRANFDTRVVRGEIATCPPVLMELLWSARASAEFEDTVSRMSALPQLEANRPVWDRAVAVWRELVRRGRHRQAHQPDLLIAAAAELAGVPVCHYDRHFEVIAEVTGQPMRAIAPLGTLTSG
;
A
#
# COMPACT_ATOMS: atom_id res chain seq x y z
N MET A 1 8.47 -26.43 19.39
CA MET A 1 7.34 -26.82 18.51
C MET A 1 6.54 -25.61 18.00
N GLU A 2 6.41 -24.52 18.77
CA GLU A 2 5.69 -23.28 18.38
C GLU A 2 6.29 -22.48 17.23
N ARG A 3 7.63 -22.35 17.12
CA ARG A 3 8.26 -21.57 16.04
C ARG A 3 7.94 -22.10 14.63
N ARG A 4 7.87 -23.43 14.46
CA ARG A 4 7.47 -24.07 13.19
C ARG A 4 5.99 -23.89 12.85
N SER A 5 5.12 -23.85 13.86
CA SER A 5 3.68 -23.60 13.71
C SER A 5 3.40 -22.14 13.34
N ARG A 6 4.11 -21.20 13.96
CA ARG A 6 4.04 -19.76 13.67
C ARG A 6 4.56 -19.42 12.27
N SER A 7 5.70 -19.99 11.86
CA SER A 7 6.23 -19.83 10.49
C SER A 7 5.29 -20.40 9.42
N ARG A 8 4.62 -21.54 9.66
CA ARG A 8 3.64 -22.09 8.70
C ARG A 8 2.38 -21.24 8.59
N ARG A 9 1.91 -20.64 9.69
CA ARG A 9 0.77 -19.70 9.65
C ARG A 9 1.13 -18.38 8.97
N VAL A 10 2.33 -17.85 9.18
CA VAL A 10 2.83 -16.66 8.47
C VAL A 10 2.97 -16.95 6.96
N ALA A 11 3.55 -18.08 6.58
CA ALA A 11 3.67 -18.48 5.18
C ALA A 11 2.31 -18.71 4.48
N ALA A 12 1.33 -19.30 5.16
CA ALA A 12 -0.03 -19.48 4.62
C ALA A 12 -0.83 -18.17 4.56
N CYS A 13 -0.55 -17.21 5.46
CA CYS A 13 -1.11 -15.86 5.41
C CYS A 13 -0.53 -15.05 4.23
N LEU A 14 0.78 -15.20 3.96
CA LEU A 14 1.45 -14.60 2.80
C LEU A 14 1.00 -15.20 1.46
N ALA A 15 0.57 -16.47 1.43
CA ALA A 15 0.03 -17.12 0.23
C ALA A 15 -1.30 -16.52 -0.27
N ARG A 16 -1.93 -15.63 0.51
CA ARG A 16 -3.16 -14.90 0.14
C ARG A 16 -2.97 -13.41 -0.06
N VAL A 17 -1.80 -12.86 0.22
CA VAL A 17 -1.56 -11.44 -0.04
C VAL A 17 -1.51 -11.26 -1.54
N VAL A 18 -2.51 -10.56 -2.06
CA VAL A 18 -2.60 -10.28 -3.49
C VAL A 18 -2.05 -8.91 -3.77
N GLU A 19 -2.17 -7.94 -2.85
CA GLU A 19 -1.88 -6.52 -3.14
C GLU A 19 -1.48 -5.74 -1.88
N LEU A 20 -0.67 -4.68 -2.05
CA LEU A 20 -0.37 -3.70 -1.00
C LEU A 20 -1.26 -2.46 -1.17
N ALA A 21 -2.11 -2.14 -0.20
CA ALA A 21 -2.95 -0.95 -0.29
C ALA A 21 -2.22 0.31 0.18
N ASP A 22 -2.19 1.31 -0.70
CA ASP A 22 -1.73 2.66 -0.41
C ASP A 22 -2.75 3.45 0.43
N THR A 23 -2.29 4.50 1.13
CA THR A 23 -3.10 5.44 1.91
C THR A 23 -4.25 6.04 1.09
N SER A 24 -4.02 6.36 -0.19
CA SER A 24 -5.07 6.88 -1.08
C SER A 24 -6.20 5.88 -1.30
N ALA A 25 -5.93 4.57 -1.32
CA ALA A 25 -6.98 3.57 -1.45
C ALA A 25 -7.87 3.53 -0.20
N TRP A 26 -7.27 3.57 0.98
CA TRP A 26 -8.01 3.63 2.26
C TRP A 26 -8.88 4.88 2.34
N THR A 27 -8.33 6.04 2.01
CA THR A 27 -9.03 7.32 2.20
C THR A 27 -10.10 7.59 1.15
N ASN A 28 -9.95 7.08 -0.08
CA ASN A 28 -10.89 7.36 -1.17
C ASN A 28 -11.98 6.30 -1.38
N ARG A 29 -11.81 5.06 -0.90
CA ARG A 29 -12.77 3.98 -1.17
C ARG A 29 -14.21 4.28 -0.75
N HIS A 30 -14.41 5.14 0.25
CA HIS A 30 -15.72 5.48 0.79
C HIS A 30 -16.53 6.44 -0.10
N ARG A 31 -15.92 6.99 -1.15
CA ARG A 31 -16.57 7.96 -2.06
C ARG A 31 -17.56 7.30 -3.04
N ASP A 32 -17.52 5.98 -3.18
CA ASP A 32 -18.42 5.20 -4.02
C ASP A 32 -18.73 3.86 -3.34
N ASP A 33 -19.99 3.48 -3.27
CA ASP A 33 -20.44 2.29 -2.53
C ASP A 33 -19.92 0.99 -3.16
N ALA A 34 -19.85 0.92 -4.48
CA ALA A 34 -19.35 -0.27 -5.17
C ALA A 34 -17.83 -0.44 -4.94
N THR A 35 -17.08 0.65 -5.02
CA THR A 35 -15.65 0.71 -4.73
C THR A 35 -15.38 0.30 -3.28
N ARG A 36 -16.14 0.87 -2.33
CA ARG A 36 -16.06 0.51 -0.91
C ARG A 36 -16.32 -0.98 -0.71
N ALA A 37 -17.43 -1.50 -1.21
CA ALA A 37 -17.83 -2.89 -1.04
C ALA A 37 -16.79 -3.87 -1.64
N ASN A 38 -16.25 -3.54 -2.81
CA ASN A 38 -15.18 -4.34 -3.43
C ASN A 38 -13.92 -4.36 -2.56
N PHE A 39 -13.43 -3.20 -2.16
CA PHE A 39 -12.21 -3.08 -1.37
C PHE A 39 -12.36 -3.75 0.01
N ASP A 40 -13.45 -3.47 0.73
CA ASP A 40 -13.70 -4.03 2.06
C ASP A 40 -13.84 -5.56 2.00
N THR A 41 -14.41 -6.12 0.92
CA THR A 41 -14.45 -7.58 0.70
C THR A 41 -13.05 -8.19 0.58
N ARG A 42 -12.14 -7.53 -0.14
CA ARG A 42 -10.74 -7.99 -0.29
C ARG A 42 -9.98 -7.93 1.03
N VAL A 43 -10.22 -6.88 1.83
CA VAL A 43 -9.67 -6.77 3.20
C VAL A 43 -10.13 -7.96 4.05
N VAL A 44 -11.43 -8.26 4.08
CA VAL A 44 -11.98 -9.39 4.85
C VAL A 44 -11.42 -10.75 4.39
N ARG A 45 -11.12 -10.90 3.09
CA ARG A 45 -10.49 -12.11 2.53
C ARG A 45 -9.00 -12.25 2.83
N GLY A 46 -8.38 -11.24 3.44
CA GLY A 46 -6.93 -11.20 3.70
C GLY A 46 -6.10 -10.97 2.44
N GLU A 47 -6.68 -10.38 1.39
CA GLU A 47 -6.00 -10.13 0.10
C GLU A 47 -5.21 -8.82 0.09
N ILE A 48 -5.47 -7.93 1.05
CA ILE A 48 -4.87 -6.60 1.17
C ILE A 48 -3.85 -6.58 2.31
N ALA A 49 -2.59 -6.27 1.97
CA ALA A 49 -1.54 -5.98 2.93
C ALA A 49 -1.42 -4.47 3.21
N THR A 50 -0.68 -4.16 4.28
CA THR A 50 -0.18 -2.81 4.60
C THR A 50 1.34 -2.85 4.80
N CYS A 51 1.96 -1.69 4.97
CA CYS A 51 3.38 -1.55 5.28
C CYS A 51 3.62 -0.31 6.18
N PRO A 52 4.81 -0.18 6.81
CA PRO A 52 5.08 0.91 7.75
C PRO A 52 4.85 2.33 7.18
N PRO A 53 5.24 2.68 5.93
CA PRO A 53 4.89 3.98 5.34
C PRO A 53 3.38 4.28 5.34
N VAL A 54 2.55 3.34 4.87
CA VAL A 54 1.08 3.48 4.85
C VAL A 54 0.52 3.66 6.25
N LEU A 55 0.98 2.84 7.21
CA LEU A 55 0.57 2.96 8.60
C LEU A 55 0.88 4.34 9.17
N MET A 56 2.09 4.85 8.95
CA MET A 56 2.50 6.17 9.45
C MET A 56 1.65 7.30 8.87
N GLU A 57 1.31 7.26 7.58
CA GLU A 57 0.44 8.26 6.95
C GLU A 57 -0.99 8.21 7.48
N LEU A 58 -1.56 7.01 7.66
CA LEU A 58 -2.89 6.86 8.25
C LEU A 58 -2.92 7.37 9.69
N LEU A 59 -1.91 7.04 10.49
CA LEU A 59 -1.80 7.51 11.88
C LEU A 59 -1.63 9.02 11.99
N TRP A 60 -0.93 9.65 11.04
CA TRP A 60 -0.79 11.11 10.98
C TRP A 60 -2.14 11.83 10.82
N SER A 61 -3.13 11.18 10.21
CA SER A 61 -4.46 11.77 9.99
C SER A 61 -5.36 11.76 11.23
N ALA A 62 -5.02 10.96 12.26
CA ALA A 62 -5.82 10.81 13.46
C ALA A 62 -5.96 12.14 14.22
N ARG A 63 -7.19 12.47 14.61
CA ARG A 63 -7.52 13.72 15.33
C ARG A 63 -7.58 13.55 16.84
N ALA A 64 -7.58 12.30 17.32
CA ALA A 64 -7.61 11.96 18.73
C ALA A 64 -6.86 10.66 19.02
N SER A 65 -6.45 10.48 20.28
CA SER A 65 -5.77 9.26 20.74
C SER A 65 -6.60 7.99 20.49
N ALA A 66 -7.92 8.04 20.70
CA ALA A 66 -8.78 6.89 20.43
C ALA A 66 -8.80 6.47 18.94
N GLU A 67 -8.78 7.45 18.03
CA GLU A 67 -8.74 7.21 16.58
C GLU A 67 -7.38 6.64 16.14
N PHE A 68 -6.30 7.13 16.75
CA PHE A 68 -4.96 6.61 16.55
C PHE A 68 -4.89 5.13 16.94
N GLU A 69 -5.36 4.76 18.13
CA GLU A 69 -5.36 3.37 18.62
C GLU A 69 -6.28 2.45 17.79
N ASP A 70 -7.45 2.93 17.34
CA ASP A 70 -8.30 2.17 16.42
C ASP A 70 -7.56 1.87 15.11
N THR A 71 -6.85 2.87 14.57
CA THR A 71 -6.06 2.72 13.34
C THR A 71 -4.92 1.70 13.52
N VAL A 72 -4.16 1.79 14.62
CA VAL A 72 -3.12 0.80 14.95
C VAL A 72 -3.72 -0.60 15.01
N SER A 73 -4.79 -0.77 15.76
CA SER A 73 -5.47 -2.06 15.94
C SER A 73 -5.89 -2.66 14.59
N ARG A 74 -6.63 -1.89 13.78
CA ARG A 74 -7.14 -2.33 12.47
C ARG A 74 -6.03 -2.67 11.49
N MET A 75 -5.00 -1.83 11.39
CA MET A 75 -3.90 -2.06 10.45
C MET A 75 -3.01 -3.21 10.89
N SER A 76 -2.82 -3.44 12.20
CA SER A 76 -2.03 -4.56 12.73
C SER A 76 -2.63 -5.93 12.45
N ALA A 77 -3.94 -5.99 12.19
CA ALA A 77 -4.65 -7.21 11.82
C ALA A 77 -4.42 -7.63 10.35
N LEU A 78 -3.88 -6.73 9.52
CA LEU A 78 -3.59 -7.01 8.11
C LEU A 78 -2.24 -7.73 7.96
N PRO A 79 -2.02 -8.46 6.85
CA PRO A 79 -0.68 -8.87 6.43
C PRO A 79 0.26 -7.66 6.34
N GLN A 80 1.48 -7.80 6.87
CA GLN A 80 2.48 -6.73 6.95
C GLN A 80 3.60 -7.00 5.95
N LEU A 81 3.82 -6.07 5.02
CA LEU A 81 5.04 -6.03 4.21
C LEU A 81 6.12 -5.24 4.93
N GLU A 82 7.36 -5.71 4.85
CA GLU A 82 8.50 -5.05 5.45
C GLU A 82 8.87 -3.77 4.68
N ALA A 83 9.32 -2.73 5.40
CA ALA A 83 9.95 -1.53 4.83
C ALA A 83 11.41 -1.44 5.28
N ASN A 84 12.16 -2.52 5.03
CA ASN A 84 13.54 -2.71 5.45
C ASN A 84 14.54 -2.06 4.48
N ARG A 85 15.85 -2.18 4.74
CA ARG A 85 16.90 -1.53 3.94
C ARG A 85 16.80 -1.77 2.42
N PRO A 86 16.57 -3.01 1.92
CA PRO A 86 16.28 -3.25 0.50
C PRO A 86 15.18 -2.37 -0.11
N VAL A 87 14.07 -2.12 0.62
CA VAL A 87 12.99 -1.23 0.16
C VAL A 87 13.50 0.19 -0.02
N TRP A 88 14.27 0.70 0.95
CA TRP A 88 14.85 2.04 0.88
C TRP A 88 15.84 2.18 -0.28
N ASP A 89 16.73 1.20 -0.46
CA ASP A 89 17.70 1.22 -1.56
C ASP A 89 16.98 1.17 -2.92
N ARG A 90 15.92 0.36 -3.04
CA ARG A 90 15.10 0.29 -4.25
C ARG A 90 14.36 1.59 -4.53
N ALA A 91 13.74 2.20 -3.53
CA ALA A 91 13.06 3.48 -3.66
C ALA A 91 14.01 4.58 -4.17
N VAL A 92 15.24 4.66 -3.64
CA VAL A 92 16.27 5.58 -4.13
C VAL A 92 16.68 5.28 -5.57
N ALA A 93 16.79 4.00 -5.96
CA ALA A 93 17.12 3.63 -7.33
C ALA A 93 16.03 4.07 -8.33
N VAL A 94 14.76 3.86 -7.99
CA VAL A 94 13.61 4.34 -8.79
C VAL A 94 13.60 5.87 -8.86
N TRP A 95 13.85 6.54 -7.74
CA TRP A 95 13.84 8.00 -7.70
C TRP A 95 14.97 8.60 -8.55
N ARG A 96 16.16 8.00 -8.54
CA ARG A 96 17.27 8.39 -9.44
C ARG A 96 16.88 8.29 -10.92
N GLU A 97 16.12 7.27 -11.30
CA GLU A 97 15.63 7.12 -12.67
C GLU A 97 14.59 8.19 -13.02
N LEU A 98 13.66 8.51 -12.10
CA LEU A 98 12.75 9.64 -12.27
C LEU A 98 13.48 10.99 -12.38
N VAL A 99 14.61 11.17 -11.69
CA VAL A 99 15.46 12.37 -11.85
C VAL A 99 16.01 12.44 -13.27
N ARG A 100 16.56 11.34 -13.81
CA ARG A 100 17.07 11.30 -15.19
C ARG A 100 16.00 11.63 -16.23
N ARG A 101 14.75 11.27 -15.94
CA ARG A 101 13.58 11.58 -16.79
C ARG A 101 12.97 12.97 -16.54
N GLY A 102 13.51 13.77 -15.61
CA GLY A 102 12.96 15.08 -15.25
C GLY A 102 11.62 15.04 -14.51
N ARG A 103 11.24 13.89 -13.93
CA ARG A 103 9.91 13.64 -13.33
C ARG A 103 9.95 13.35 -11.83
N HIS A 104 11.10 13.51 -11.18
CA HIS A 104 11.29 13.20 -9.75
C HIS A 104 10.37 13.93 -8.76
N ARG A 105 9.73 15.03 -9.16
CA ARG A 105 8.73 15.75 -8.35
C ARG A 105 7.28 15.30 -8.59
N GLN A 106 7.06 14.33 -9.47
CA GLN A 106 5.75 13.75 -9.76
C GLN A 106 5.49 12.45 -8.97
N ALA A 107 6.41 12.07 -8.06
CA ALA A 107 6.24 10.96 -7.15
C ALA A 107 6.66 11.41 -5.75
N HIS A 108 5.84 11.12 -4.74
CA HIS A 108 6.18 11.47 -3.36
C HIS A 108 7.09 10.42 -2.72
N GLN A 109 7.82 10.82 -1.68
CA GLN A 109 8.78 9.96 -1.00
C GLN A 109 8.13 8.72 -0.36
N PRO A 110 6.96 8.81 0.32
CA PRO A 110 6.26 7.64 0.83
C PRO A 110 5.82 6.69 -0.30
N ASP A 111 5.27 7.20 -1.40
CA ASP A 111 4.83 6.39 -2.55
C ASP A 111 5.96 5.55 -3.14
N LEU A 112 7.19 6.10 -3.20
CA LEU A 112 8.37 5.36 -3.65
C LEU A 112 8.71 4.18 -2.73
N LEU A 113 8.54 4.33 -1.42
CA LEU A 113 8.76 3.25 -0.44
C LEU A 113 7.66 2.20 -0.52
N ILE A 114 6.41 2.64 -0.68
CA ILE A 114 5.24 1.74 -0.82
C ILE A 114 5.38 0.91 -2.09
N ALA A 115 5.68 1.54 -3.23
CA ALA A 115 5.89 0.87 -4.49
C ALA A 115 7.07 -0.12 -4.42
N ALA A 116 8.20 0.29 -3.84
CA ALA A 116 9.36 -0.59 -3.67
C ALA A 116 9.06 -1.81 -2.76
N ALA A 117 8.28 -1.63 -1.69
CA ALA A 117 7.87 -2.73 -0.83
C ALA A 117 6.97 -3.73 -1.57
N ALA A 118 6.01 -3.24 -2.36
CA ALA A 118 5.13 -4.09 -3.17
C ALA A 118 5.92 -4.84 -4.26
N GLU A 119 6.83 -4.15 -4.95
CA GLU A 119 7.67 -4.71 -6.01
C GLU A 119 8.53 -5.86 -5.48
N LEU A 120 9.22 -5.64 -4.35
CA LEU A 120 10.08 -6.67 -3.75
C LEU A 120 9.29 -7.84 -3.16
N ALA A 121 8.04 -7.61 -2.76
CA ALA A 121 7.13 -8.67 -2.33
C ALA A 121 6.42 -9.39 -3.50
N GLY A 122 6.57 -8.91 -4.73
CA GLY A 122 5.96 -9.51 -5.91
C GLY A 122 4.45 -9.31 -6.00
N VAL A 123 3.92 -8.22 -5.42
CA VAL A 123 2.47 -7.91 -5.42
C VAL A 123 2.21 -6.52 -6.01
N PRO A 124 1.05 -6.28 -6.66
CA PRO A 124 0.64 -4.96 -7.09
C PRO A 124 0.42 -3.98 -5.95
N VAL A 125 0.57 -2.69 -6.27
CA VAL A 125 0.04 -1.61 -5.40
C VAL A 125 -1.42 -1.38 -5.74
N CYS A 126 -2.28 -1.39 -4.73
CA CYS A 126 -3.67 -0.98 -4.79
C CYS A 126 -3.77 0.50 -4.36
N HIS A 127 -4.17 1.40 -5.25
CA HIS A 127 -4.09 2.86 -5.03
C HIS A 127 -5.28 3.64 -5.60
N TYR A 128 -5.28 4.94 -5.34
CA TYR A 128 -6.08 5.95 -6.04
C TYR A 128 -5.28 7.27 -6.21
N ASP A 129 -3.98 7.14 -6.47
CA ASP A 129 -3.05 8.27 -6.69
C ASP A 129 -2.28 8.09 -8.01
N ARG A 130 -2.14 9.16 -8.79
CA ARG A 130 -1.41 9.18 -10.07
C ARG A 130 0.10 9.02 -9.90
N HIS A 131 0.66 9.26 -8.72
CA HIS A 131 2.10 9.05 -8.49
C HIS A 131 2.53 7.61 -8.77
N PHE A 132 1.67 6.63 -8.46
CA PHE A 132 1.97 5.22 -8.73
C PHE A 132 2.03 4.90 -10.23
N GLU A 133 1.26 5.60 -11.07
CA GLU A 133 1.39 5.46 -12.53
C GLU A 133 2.77 5.95 -12.99
N VAL A 134 3.25 7.08 -12.47
CA VAL A 134 4.58 7.62 -12.77
C VAL A 134 5.69 6.66 -12.33
N ILE A 135 5.54 6.04 -11.15
CA ILE A 135 6.49 5.04 -10.64
C ILE A 135 6.48 3.78 -11.53
N ALA A 136 5.30 3.31 -11.94
CA ALA A 136 5.15 2.12 -12.78
C ALA A 136 5.82 2.27 -14.15
N GLU A 137 5.87 3.48 -14.70
CA GLU A 137 6.63 3.75 -15.94
C GLU A 137 8.15 3.49 -15.82
N VAL A 138 8.68 3.48 -14.59
CA VAL A 138 10.08 3.15 -14.31
C VAL A 138 10.24 1.67 -13.95
N THR A 139 9.37 1.14 -13.09
CA THR A 139 9.54 -0.21 -12.52
C THR A 139 8.91 -1.30 -13.37
N GLY A 140 7.87 -0.99 -14.15
CA GLY A 140 7.03 -1.97 -14.83
C GLY A 140 6.20 -2.85 -13.88
N GLN A 141 6.19 -2.55 -12.58
CA GLN A 141 5.45 -3.34 -11.60
C GLN A 141 3.94 -3.15 -11.79
N PRO A 142 3.13 -4.15 -11.46
CA PRO A 142 1.69 -4.03 -11.61
C PRO A 142 1.11 -3.01 -10.62
N MET A 143 0.20 -2.18 -11.10
CA MET A 143 -0.57 -1.23 -10.30
C MET A 143 -2.07 -1.49 -10.50
N ARG A 144 -2.87 -1.33 -9.45
CA ARG A 144 -4.32 -1.44 -9.50
C ARG A 144 -4.97 -0.23 -8.85
N ALA A 145 -5.60 0.61 -9.66
CA ALA A 145 -6.49 1.63 -9.13
C ALA A 145 -7.77 0.99 -8.54
N ILE A 146 -8.28 1.49 -7.40
CA ILE A 146 -9.54 1.01 -6.80
C ILE A 146 -10.79 1.37 -7.62
N ALA A 147 -10.67 2.39 -8.45
CA ALA A 147 -11.63 2.87 -9.44
C ALA A 147 -10.83 3.62 -10.53
N PRO A 148 -11.41 3.89 -11.72
CA PRO A 148 -10.73 4.71 -12.71
C PRO A 148 -10.29 6.07 -12.12
N LEU A 149 -9.02 6.43 -12.30
CA LEU A 149 -8.45 7.62 -11.66
C LEU A 149 -9.16 8.90 -12.10
N GLY A 150 -9.67 9.66 -11.13
CA GLY A 150 -10.40 10.91 -11.35
C GLY A 150 -11.94 10.77 -11.38
N THR A 151 -12.49 9.56 -11.20
CA THR A 151 -13.96 9.37 -11.19
C THR A 151 -14.61 9.44 -9.81
N LEU A 152 -13.87 9.16 -8.72
CA LEU A 152 -14.36 9.28 -7.35
C LEU A 152 -14.47 10.77 -6.95
N THR A 153 -15.68 11.30 -6.95
CA THR A 153 -16.01 12.64 -6.44
C THR A 153 -16.20 12.60 -4.94
N SER A 154 -15.86 13.69 -4.24
CA SER A 154 -16.33 13.86 -2.85
C SER A 154 -17.85 13.93 -2.88
N GLY A 155 -18.52 13.01 -2.16
CA GLY A 155 -19.94 13.14 -1.85
C GLY A 155 -20.21 14.29 -0.90
#